data_AF-A0A925L8K4-F1
#
_entry.id   AF-A0A925L8K4-F1
#
_cell.length_a   1.000
_cell.length_b   1.000
_cell.length_c   1.000
_cell.angle_alpha   90.00
_cell.angle_beta   90.00
_cell.angle_gamma   90.00
#
_symmetry.space_group_name_H-M   'P 1'
#
loop_
_entity.id
_entity.type
_entity.pdbx_description
1 polymer ?
#
loop_
_entity_poly.entity_id
_entity_poly.type
_entity_poly.pdbx_seq_one_letter_code
_entity_poly.pdbx_strand_id
1 'polypeptide(L)'
;NWKATMLIEYPDVHERKRELARLIGVEDRMFVEVEGHPRAYAIADEDLDRSTDEKTSAVHFLRFEFSKAAREAVRAGAQVKLGSDHTNYPAHVQINAETLASLAGDLC
;
A
#
# COMPACT_ATOMS: atom_id res chain seq x y z
N ASN A 1 -5.46 -11.12 -6.11
CA ASN A 1 -4.83 -9.79 -5.90
C ASN A 1 -4.86 -9.53 -4.40
N TRP A 2 -4.13 -8.54 -3.90
CA TRP A 2 -4.29 -8.15 -2.50
C TRP A 2 -5.12 -6.88 -2.42
N LYS A 3 -5.94 -6.79 -1.36
CA LYS A 3 -6.68 -5.60 -1.00
C LYS A 3 -6.29 -5.21 0.42
N ALA A 4 -6.11 -3.93 0.67
CA ALA A 4 -5.76 -3.40 1.97
C ALA A 4 -6.51 -2.09 2.23
N THR A 5 -6.82 -1.84 3.49
CA THR A 5 -7.28 -0.53 3.95
C THR A 5 -6.11 0.18 4.59
N MET A 6 -5.70 1.32 4.05
CA MET A 6 -4.67 2.18 4.63
C MET A 6 -5.34 3.21 5.53
N LEU A 7 -4.84 3.34 6.76
CA LEU A 7 -5.27 4.37 7.71
C LEU A 7 -4.10 5.30 8.03
N ILE A 8 -4.33 6.60 7.94
CA ILE A 8 -3.40 7.65 8.35
C ILE A 8 -3.93 8.26 9.65
N GLU A 9 -3.29 7.92 10.77
CA GLU A 9 -3.76 8.28 12.10
C GLU A 9 -2.81 9.27 12.78
N TYR A 10 -3.37 10.41 13.18
CA TYR A 10 -2.71 11.41 14.01
C TYR A 10 -3.63 11.77 15.19
N PRO A 11 -3.13 11.72 16.44
CA PRO A 11 -3.93 12.05 17.63
C PRO A 11 -4.39 13.51 17.64
N ASP A 12 -3.51 14.44 17.24
CA ASP A 12 -3.81 15.87 17.20
C ASP A 12 -4.49 16.26 15.88
N VAL A 13 -5.60 17.01 15.97
CA VAL A 13 -6.41 17.40 14.81
C VAL A 13 -5.69 18.42 13.92
N HIS A 14 -4.89 19.30 14.50
CA HIS A 14 -4.14 20.30 13.73
C HIS A 14 -2.96 19.66 13.00
N GLU A 15 -2.27 18.72 13.65
CA GLU A 15 -1.25 17.89 13.03
C GLU A 15 -1.82 17.06 11.90
N ARG A 16 -2.94 16.35 12.14
CA ARG A 16 -3.62 15.55 11.12
C ARG A 16 -3.92 16.38 9.87
N LYS A 17 -4.48 17.58 10.03
CA LYS A 17 -4.80 18.44 8.89
C LYS A 17 -3.57 18.88 8.10
N ARG A 18 -2.45 19.15 8.78
CA ARG A 18 -1.18 19.54 8.13
C ARG A 18 -0.56 18.36 7.39
N GLU A 19 -0.49 17.20 8.03
CA GLU A 19 0.15 16.02 7.45
C GLU A 19 -0.68 15.44 6.30
N LEU A 20 -2.01 15.40 6.39
CA LEU A 20 -2.87 15.01 5.25
C LEU A 20 -2.73 15.95 4.04
N ALA A 21 -2.41 17.23 4.26
CA ALA A 21 -2.10 18.16 3.16
C ALA A 21 -0.69 17.94 2.58
N ARG A 22 0.24 17.37 3.36
CA ARG A 22 1.60 17.03 2.89
C ARG A 22 1.65 15.66 2.21
N LEU A 23 0.76 14.76 2.56
CA LEU A 23 0.67 13.39 2.05
C LEU A 23 -0.30 13.24 0.87
N ILE A 24 -0.57 14.33 0.15
CA ILE A 24 -1.42 14.29 -1.06
C ILE A 24 -0.78 13.36 -2.10
N GLY A 25 -1.51 12.30 -2.49
CA GLY A 25 -1.04 11.31 -3.45
C GLY A 25 -0.12 10.24 -2.84
N VAL A 26 -0.09 10.09 -1.50
CA VAL A 26 0.66 9.01 -0.84
C VAL A 26 0.11 7.63 -1.21
N GLU A 27 -1.20 7.53 -1.43
CA GLU A 27 -1.93 6.33 -1.79
C GLU A 27 -1.44 5.71 -3.12
N ASP A 28 -1.15 6.54 -4.12
CA ASP A 28 -0.63 6.12 -5.44
C ASP A 28 0.84 5.70 -5.39
N ARG A 29 1.55 6.07 -4.32
CA ARG A 29 2.97 5.81 -4.09
C ARG A 29 3.22 4.60 -3.20
N MET A 30 2.16 3.97 -2.72
CA MET A 30 2.26 2.69 -2.00
C MET A 30 2.62 1.58 -2.99
N PHE A 31 3.55 0.71 -2.59
CA PHE A 31 3.99 -0.41 -3.42
C PHE A 31 4.25 -1.66 -2.59
N VAL A 32 4.12 -2.81 -3.26
CA VAL A 32 4.59 -4.11 -2.77
C VAL A 32 5.71 -4.61 -3.69
N GLU A 33 6.83 -4.97 -3.09
CA GLU A 33 7.99 -5.53 -3.77
C GLU A 33 8.16 -6.99 -3.36
N VAL A 34 7.98 -7.91 -4.31
CA VAL A 34 8.31 -9.33 -4.14
C VAL A 34 9.75 -9.53 -4.61
N GLU A 35 10.56 -10.24 -3.82
CA GLU A 35 11.96 -10.51 -4.14
C GLU A 35 12.12 -11.07 -5.56
N GLY A 36 12.96 -10.41 -6.37
CA GLY A 36 13.21 -10.80 -7.76
C GLY A 36 12.15 -10.36 -8.77
N HIS A 37 11.14 -9.58 -8.37
CA HIS A 37 10.07 -9.08 -9.24
C HIS A 37 9.96 -7.55 -9.23
N PRO A 38 9.40 -6.94 -10.29
CA PRO A 38 9.11 -5.51 -10.30
C PRO A 38 8.10 -5.15 -9.21
N ARG A 39 8.17 -3.89 -8.74
CA ARG A 39 7.23 -3.34 -7.75
C ARG A 39 5.81 -3.31 -8.32
N ALA A 40 4.86 -3.79 -7.51
CA ALA A 40 3.44 -3.63 -7.74
C ALA A 40 2.96 -2.38 -7.00
N TYR A 41 2.69 -1.31 -7.73
CA TYR A 41 2.09 -0.09 -7.16
C TYR A 41 0.61 -0.31 -6.84
N ALA A 42 0.13 0.36 -5.80
CA ALA A 42 -1.26 0.33 -5.41
C ALA A 42 -2.13 1.02 -6.45
N ILE A 43 -3.31 0.46 -6.67
CA ILE A 43 -4.42 1.14 -7.33
C ILE A 43 -5.37 1.56 -6.22
N ALA A 44 -5.51 2.86 -6.00
CA ALA A 44 -6.23 3.43 -4.87
C ALA A 44 -7.63 3.91 -5.27
N ASP A 45 -8.59 3.75 -4.35
CA ASP A 45 -9.90 4.42 -4.34
C ASP A 45 -10.73 4.28 -5.63
N GLU A 46 -10.58 3.16 -6.37
CA GLU A 46 -11.29 2.91 -7.64
C GLU A 46 -12.82 2.87 -7.52
N ASP A 47 -13.33 2.60 -6.31
CA ASP A 47 -14.76 2.51 -6.01
C ASP A 47 -15.34 3.85 -5.50
N LEU A 48 -14.55 4.92 -5.44
CA LEU A 48 -14.95 6.24 -4.94
C LEU A 48 -14.89 7.30 -6.05
N ASP A 49 -16.01 8.00 -6.29
CA ASP A 49 -16.01 9.24 -7.08
C ASP A 49 -15.12 10.27 -6.35
N ARG A 50 -13.98 10.64 -6.97
CA ARG A 50 -12.94 11.48 -6.35
C ARG A 50 -13.55 12.74 -5.73
N SER A 51 -13.39 12.90 -4.42
CA SER A 51 -13.84 14.10 -3.70
C SER A 51 -12.65 14.98 -3.34
N THR A 52 -12.49 16.05 -4.12
CA THR A 52 -11.63 17.26 -3.92
C THR A 52 -10.10 17.11 -3.82
N ASP A 53 -9.41 17.78 -4.74
CA ASP A 53 -7.95 17.98 -4.84
C ASP A 53 -7.29 18.75 -3.67
N GLU A 54 -8.00 19.06 -2.58
CA GLU A 54 -7.47 19.92 -1.51
C GLU A 54 -6.70 19.15 -0.42
N LYS A 55 -7.09 17.91 -0.07
CA LYS A 55 -6.49 17.12 1.03
C LYS A 55 -6.65 15.63 0.78
N THR A 56 -5.66 14.83 1.17
CA THR A 56 -5.81 13.35 1.12
C THR A 56 -6.75 12.85 2.22
N SER A 57 -7.39 11.71 1.95
CA SER A 57 -8.29 11.06 2.91
C SER A 57 -7.49 10.42 4.04
N ALA A 58 -8.08 10.30 5.23
CA ALA A 58 -7.44 9.56 6.32
C ALA A 58 -7.53 8.04 6.12
N VAL A 59 -8.40 7.58 5.20
CA VAL A 59 -8.64 6.17 4.90
C VAL A 59 -8.62 6.00 3.39
N HIS A 60 -7.86 5.02 2.90
CA HIS A 60 -7.81 4.65 1.49
C HIS A 60 -8.00 3.15 1.29
N PHE A 61 -8.63 2.79 0.18
CA PHE A 61 -8.72 1.40 -0.24
C PHE A 61 -7.69 1.13 -1.33
N LEU A 62 -6.74 0.24 -1.03
CA LEU A 62 -5.64 -0.09 -1.91
C LEU A 62 -5.83 -1.48 -2.50
N ARG A 63 -5.57 -1.60 -3.80
CA ARG A 63 -5.52 -2.88 -4.51
C ARG A 63 -4.16 -3.08 -5.17
N PHE A 64 -3.56 -4.24 -4.93
CA PHE A 64 -2.26 -4.61 -5.51
C PHE A 64 -2.44 -5.74 -6.52
N GLU A 65 -2.04 -5.46 -7.75
CA GLU A 65 -2.01 -6.46 -8.81
C GLU A 65 -0.62 -7.07 -8.98
N PHE A 66 -0.56 -8.39 -8.87
CA PHE A 66 0.65 -9.16 -9.05
C PHE A 66 0.58 -9.97 -10.34
N SER A 67 1.71 -10.02 -11.05
CA SER A 67 1.91 -10.97 -12.15
C SER A 67 1.82 -12.41 -11.64
N LYS A 68 1.54 -13.36 -12.54
CA LYS A 68 1.49 -14.80 -12.19
C LYS A 68 2.78 -15.26 -11.51
N ALA A 69 3.94 -14.87 -12.06
CA ALA A 69 5.24 -15.23 -11.53
C ALA A 69 5.48 -14.68 -10.11
N ALA A 70 5.09 -13.43 -9.85
CA ALA A 70 5.20 -12.86 -8.50
C ALA A 70 4.31 -13.59 -7.49
N ARG A 71 3.09 -14.01 -7.89
CA ARG A 71 2.22 -14.81 -7.00
C ARG A 71 2.83 -16.16 -6.66
N GLU A 72 3.41 -16.84 -7.65
CA GLU A 72 4.09 -18.11 -7.45
C GLU A 72 5.32 -17.96 -6.54
N ALA A 73 6.10 -16.89 -6.71
CA ALA A 73 7.23 -16.57 -5.83
C ALA A 73 6.79 -16.35 -4.38
N VAL A 74 5.71 -15.59 -4.16
CA VAL A 74 5.16 -15.39 -2.81
C VAL A 74 4.74 -16.73 -2.18
N ARG A 75 4.07 -17.62 -2.93
CA ARG A 75 3.72 -18.96 -2.44
C ARG A 75 4.93 -19.83 -2.13
N ALA A 76 6.01 -19.65 -2.87
CA ALA A 76 7.28 -20.35 -2.65
C ALA A 76 8.07 -19.81 -1.44
N GLY A 77 7.57 -18.76 -0.78
CA GLY A 77 8.20 -18.17 0.40
C GLY A 77 9.19 -17.04 0.08
N ALA A 78 9.12 -16.43 -1.12
CA ALA A 78 9.90 -15.26 -1.46
C ALA A 78 9.62 -14.11 -0.49
N GLN A 79 10.65 -13.33 -0.16
CA GLN A 79 10.47 -12.20 0.73
C GLN A 79 9.64 -11.10 0.08
N VAL A 80 8.77 -10.45 0.87
CA VAL A 80 7.92 -9.36 0.40
C VAL A 80 8.09 -8.13 1.27
N LYS A 81 8.22 -6.97 0.63
CA LYS A 81 8.28 -5.66 1.26
C LYS A 81 7.06 -4.84 0.88
N LEU A 82 6.48 -4.15 1.85
CA LEU A 82 5.50 -3.09 1.65
C LEU A 82 6.21 -1.76 1.87
N GLY A 83 5.96 -0.77 1.01
CA GLY A 83 6.57 0.55 1.18
C GLY A 83 5.80 1.67 0.51
N SER A 84 6.32 2.87 0.71
CA SER A 84 5.93 4.10 0.02
C SER A 84 7.19 4.81 -0.46
N ASP A 85 7.18 5.26 -1.72
CA ASP A 85 8.23 6.12 -2.28
C ASP A 85 7.79 7.59 -2.35
N HIS A 86 6.74 7.95 -1.61
CA HIS A 86 6.26 9.33 -1.51
C HIS A 86 7.35 10.23 -0.89
N THR A 87 7.60 11.40 -1.47
CA THR A 87 8.67 12.33 -1.03
C THR A 87 8.58 12.70 0.45
N ASN A 88 7.36 12.86 0.97
CA ASN A 88 7.13 13.19 2.37
C ASN A 88 7.02 11.96 3.30
N TYR A 89 7.07 10.75 2.76
CA TYR A 89 6.98 9.50 3.53
C TYR A 89 7.74 8.33 2.87
N PRO A 90 9.07 8.41 2.71
CA PRO A 90 9.86 7.30 2.18
C PRO A 90 10.01 6.23 3.27
N ALA A 91 9.22 5.16 3.17
CA ALA A 91 9.21 4.09 4.17
C ALA A 91 9.11 2.72 3.50
N HIS A 92 9.73 1.71 4.10
CA HIS A 92 9.53 0.32 3.71
C HIS A 92 9.61 -0.58 4.93
N VAL A 93 8.84 -1.65 4.91
CA VAL A 93 8.82 -2.68 5.94
C VAL A 93 8.78 -4.04 5.27
N GLN A 94 9.51 -4.98 5.83
CA GLN A 94 9.43 -6.37 5.41
C GLN A 94 8.21 -7.02 6.06
N ILE A 95 7.37 -7.65 5.24
CA ILE A 95 6.24 -8.43 5.75
C ILE A 95 6.81 -9.69 6.41
N ASN A 96 6.45 -9.91 7.67
CA ASN A 96 6.93 -11.08 8.39
C ASN A 96 6.35 -12.38 7.78
N ALA A 97 7.00 -13.51 8.06
CA ALA A 97 6.66 -14.79 7.44
C ALA A 97 5.23 -15.27 7.77
N GLU A 98 4.73 -14.99 8.98
CA GLU A 98 3.39 -15.40 9.42
C GLU A 98 2.29 -14.66 8.64
N THR A 99 2.39 -13.34 8.58
CA THR A 99 1.48 -12.49 7.80
C THR A 99 1.57 -12.84 6.32
N LEU A 100 2.79 -13.06 5.79
CA LEU A 100 2.97 -13.41 4.39
C LEU A 100 2.35 -14.76 4.04
N ALA A 101 2.47 -15.76 4.91
CA ALA A 101 1.85 -17.07 4.72
C ALA A 101 0.31 -16.96 4.64
N SER A 102 -0.29 -16.12 5.49
CA SER A 102 -1.73 -15.83 5.41
C SER A 102 -2.09 -15.16 4.07
N LEU A 103 -1.36 -14.11 3.69
CA LEU A 103 -1.62 -13.36 2.44
C LEU A 103 -1.39 -14.19 1.18
N ALA A 104 -0.49 -15.16 1.21
CA ALA A 104 -0.25 -16.08 0.09
C ALA A 104 -1.49 -16.92 -0.25
N GLY A 105 -2.37 -17.17 0.73
CA GLY A 105 -3.65 -17.87 0.54
C GLY A 105 -4.66 -17.07 -0.28
N ASP A 106 -4.57 -15.74 -0.28
CA ASP A 106 -5.50 -14.86 -1.02
C ASP A 106 -5.16 -14.73 -2.51
N LEU A 107 -3.99 -15.22 -2.91
CA LEU A 107 -3.59 -15.24 -4.30
C LEU A 107 -4.23 -16.49 -4.93
N CYS A 108 -5.14 -16.35 -5.89
CA CYS A 108 -5.51 -17.44 -6.80
C CYS A 108 -4.54 -17.50 -7.98
#